data_AF-F8FBT1-F1
#
_entry.id   AF-F8FBT1-F1
#
_cell.length_a   1.000
_cell.length_b   1.000
_cell.length_c   1.000
_cell.angle_alpha   90.00
_cell.angle_beta   90.00
_cell.angle_gamma   90.00
#
_symmetry.space_group_name_H-M   'P 1'
#
loop_
_entity.id
_entity.type
_entity.pdbx_description
1 polymer ?
#
loop_
_entity_poly.entity_id
_entity_poly.type
_entity_poly.pdbx_seq_one_letter_code
_entity_poly.pdbx_strand_id
1 'polypeptide(L)'
;MIVRKWASAYFTSMFFILVLSLPYAVGTNSPYALRDYFGWASIVGVYVVPSTFLYGSLVSLAIDAFTARFKFQGPAEYLISGFLHTGFGFLFGALLSSSLFSIYGASAALLYFMIDRGIKLLGPRLRRKVIVSLLAAPLFLMALIGWSIFLTSPPEKDFTAEEAVRFATSSTGTITDLFPKEAGTVKVKAGEYEVERETAVWPSAEKGTYEVHFIERWRGMEAGECRDIYEVTRSSMTAKGSEGTEPPYPR
;
A
#
# COMPACT_ATOMS: atom_id res chain seq x y z
N MET A 1 31.89 9.16 11.20
CA MET A 1 31.26 9.92 10.10
C MET A 1 30.08 9.17 9.50
N ILE A 2 30.24 7.93 9.06
CA ILE A 2 29.17 7.17 8.35
C ILE A 2 27.94 6.84 9.23
N VAL A 3 28.14 6.43 10.49
CA VAL A 3 27.04 6.13 11.44
C VAL A 3 26.12 7.32 11.65
N ARG A 4 26.68 8.54 11.68
CA ARG A 4 25.93 9.79 11.80
C ARG A 4 25.00 9.99 10.60
N LYS A 5 25.52 9.78 9.39
CA LYS A 5 24.78 9.89 8.12
C LYS A 5 23.65 8.86 8.03
N TRP A 6 23.89 7.62 8.45
CA TRP A 6 22.86 6.59 8.50
C TRP A 6 21.78 6.88 9.54
N ALA A 7 22.15 7.41 10.71
CA ALA A 7 21.16 7.85 11.69
C ALA A 7 20.30 9.01 11.14
N SER A 8 20.89 9.99 10.46
CA SER A 8 20.15 11.07 9.80
C SER A 8 19.22 10.55 8.71
N ALA A 9 19.68 9.60 7.89
CA ALA A 9 18.85 8.94 6.88
C ALA A 9 17.66 8.24 7.53
N TYR A 10 17.90 7.45 8.59
CA TYR A 10 16.86 6.75 9.35
C TYR A 10 15.79 7.70 9.87
N PHE A 11 16.17 8.76 10.60
CA PHE A 11 15.20 9.70 11.17
C PHE A 11 14.44 10.49 10.10
N THR A 12 15.13 10.91 9.03
CA THR A 12 14.49 11.60 7.91
C THR A 12 13.47 10.69 7.22
N SER A 13 13.84 9.44 6.95
CA SER A 13 12.93 8.47 6.34
C SER A 13 11.72 8.20 7.21
N MET A 14 11.93 7.93 8.49
CA MET A 14 10.82 7.65 9.41
C MET A 14 9.88 8.85 9.53
N PHE A 15 10.41 10.08 9.56
CA PHE A 15 9.57 11.28 9.55
C PHE A 15 8.66 11.33 8.32
N PHE A 16 9.21 11.14 7.12
CA PHE A 16 8.43 11.18 5.89
C PHE A 16 7.47 10.00 5.75
N ILE A 17 7.86 8.79 6.18
CA ILE A 17 6.95 7.64 6.23
C ILE A 17 5.74 7.99 7.09
N LEU A 18 5.97 8.46 8.32
CA LEU A 18 4.90 8.82 9.26
C LEU A 18 4.01 9.94 8.74
N VAL A 19 4.60 11.02 8.22
CA VAL A 19 3.84 12.20 7.77
C VAL A 19 3.05 11.91 6.50
N LEU A 20 3.62 11.18 5.54
CA LEU A 20 2.96 10.92 4.25
C LEU A 20 1.96 9.77 4.32
N SER A 21 2.07 8.85 5.29
CA SER A 21 1.07 7.80 5.50
C SER A 21 -0.13 8.26 6.33
N LEU A 22 0.03 9.27 7.18
CA LEU A 22 -1.01 9.74 8.09
C LEU A 22 -2.34 10.18 7.42
N PRO A 23 -2.35 10.85 6.25
CA PRO A 23 -3.59 11.21 5.56
C PRO A 23 -4.46 10.00 5.18
N TYR A 24 -3.86 8.81 5.05
CA TYR A 24 -4.58 7.57 4.73
C TYR A 24 -5.11 6.85 5.97
N ALA A 25 -4.80 7.37 7.15
CA ALA A 25 -5.34 6.91 8.43
C ALA A 25 -6.43 7.83 8.99
N VAL A 26 -6.25 9.15 8.81
CA VAL A 26 -7.04 10.17 9.51
C VAL A 26 -8.16 10.68 8.60
N GLY A 27 -9.40 10.64 9.11
CA GLY A 27 -10.57 11.21 8.43
C GLY A 27 -11.31 10.23 7.52
N THR A 28 -10.78 9.03 7.31
CA THR A 28 -11.51 7.95 6.67
C THR A 28 -12.28 7.21 7.76
N ASN A 29 -13.61 7.40 7.86
CA ASN A 29 -14.50 6.52 8.65
C ASN A 29 -14.57 5.13 7.99
N SER A 30 -13.41 4.52 7.77
CA SER A 30 -13.20 3.32 6.99
C SER A 30 -12.73 2.21 7.92
N PRO A 31 -13.33 1.01 7.85
CA PRO A 31 -12.83 -0.15 8.59
C PRO A 31 -11.42 -0.58 8.12
N TYR A 32 -10.96 -0.06 6.98
CA TYR A 32 -9.66 -0.39 6.39
C TYR A 32 -8.54 0.60 6.73
N ALA A 33 -8.81 1.64 7.54
CA ALA A 33 -7.85 2.72 7.81
C ALA A 33 -6.50 2.22 8.33
N LEU A 34 -6.48 1.17 9.15
CA LEU A 34 -5.24 0.56 9.65
C LEU A 34 -4.42 -0.08 8.53
N ARG A 35 -5.09 -0.87 7.68
CA ARG A 35 -4.48 -1.53 6.51
C ARG A 35 -3.93 -0.49 5.55
N ASP A 36 -4.72 0.55 5.28
CA ASP A 36 -4.36 1.59 4.34
C ASP A 36 -3.17 2.41 4.87
N TYR A 37 -3.14 2.74 6.17
CA TYR A 37 -1.99 3.39 6.81
C TYR A 37 -0.70 2.60 6.65
N PHE A 38 -0.69 1.30 7.01
CA PHE A 38 0.51 0.47 6.90
C PHE A 38 0.88 0.15 5.44
N GLY A 39 -0.11 0.02 4.56
CA GLY A 39 0.07 -0.14 3.12
C GLY A 39 0.80 1.07 2.53
N TRP A 40 0.30 2.28 2.80
CA TRP A 40 0.94 3.52 2.36
C TRP A 40 2.28 3.77 3.03
N ALA A 41 2.44 3.47 4.31
CA ALA A 41 3.74 3.53 4.99
C ALA A 41 4.78 2.62 4.30
N SER A 42 4.36 1.44 3.85
CA SER A 42 5.21 0.50 3.11
C SER A 42 5.58 1.04 1.73
N ILE A 43 4.58 1.52 0.96
CA ILE A 43 4.80 2.13 -0.35
C ILE A 43 5.77 3.31 -0.24
N VAL A 44 5.49 4.26 0.65
CA VAL A 44 6.37 5.42 0.89
C VAL A 44 7.76 4.96 1.33
N GLY A 45 7.84 3.97 2.23
CA GLY A 45 9.09 3.41 2.72
C GLY A 45 9.98 2.88 1.60
N VAL A 46 9.41 2.18 0.61
CA VAL A 46 10.14 1.64 -0.55
C VAL A 46 10.85 2.75 -1.35
N TYR A 47 10.29 3.96 -1.42
CA TYR A 47 10.92 5.07 -2.15
C TYR A 47 11.83 5.92 -1.25
N VAL A 48 11.36 6.27 -0.06
CA VAL A 48 12.03 7.23 0.82
C VAL A 48 13.27 6.62 1.46
N VAL A 49 13.23 5.36 1.90
CA VAL A 49 14.37 4.72 2.60
C VAL A 49 15.60 4.61 1.68
N PRO A 50 15.51 4.03 0.47
CA PRO A 50 16.68 3.97 -0.42
C PRO A 50 17.18 5.36 -0.82
N SER A 51 16.27 6.30 -1.08
CA SER A 51 16.61 7.66 -1.50
C SER A 51 17.40 8.42 -0.42
N THR A 52 16.99 8.37 0.84
CA THR A 52 17.73 9.07 1.91
C THR A 52 19.03 8.35 2.27
N PHE A 53 19.04 7.01 2.31
CA PHE A 53 20.22 6.24 2.70
C PHE A 53 21.32 6.32 1.65
N LEU A 54 20.98 6.18 0.38
CA LEU A 54 21.95 6.21 -0.71
C LEU A 54 22.22 7.66 -1.13
N TYR A 55 21.24 8.32 -1.76
CA TYR A 55 21.42 9.65 -2.30
C TYR A 55 21.68 10.69 -1.20
N GLY A 56 20.86 10.70 -0.16
CA GLY A 56 21.02 11.65 0.96
C GLY A 56 22.39 11.56 1.63
N SER A 57 22.86 10.35 1.94
CA SER A 57 24.19 10.16 2.52
C SER A 57 25.32 10.54 1.58
N LEU A 58 25.24 10.19 0.28
CA LEU A 58 26.25 10.55 -0.71
C LEU A 58 26.37 12.06 -0.91
N VAL A 59 25.24 12.75 -1.11
CA VAL A 59 25.19 14.21 -1.23
C VAL A 59 25.75 14.86 0.02
N SER A 60 25.37 14.37 1.20
CA SER A 60 25.83 14.95 2.46
C SER A 60 27.33 14.74 2.70
N LEU A 61 27.90 13.62 2.24
CA LEU A 61 29.35 13.38 2.25
C LEU A 61 30.08 14.30 1.26
N ALA A 62 29.54 14.48 0.05
CA ALA A 62 30.09 15.38 -0.95
C ALA A 62 30.11 16.83 -0.46
N ILE A 63 29.04 17.27 0.21
CA ILE A 63 28.96 18.60 0.80
C ILE A 63 29.96 18.76 1.95
N ASP A 64 30.10 17.78 2.84
CA ASP A 64 31.11 17.82 3.91
C ASP A 64 32.54 17.89 3.33
N ALA A 65 32.82 17.16 2.24
CA ALA A 65 34.10 17.22 1.55
C ALA A 65 34.34 18.58 0.89
N PHE A 66 33.30 19.14 0.24
CA PHE A 66 33.34 20.46 -0.36
C PHE A 66 33.62 21.54 0.70
N THR A 67 32.87 21.57 1.80
CA THR A 67 33.05 22.61 2.82
C THR A 67 34.41 22.52 3.51
N ALA A 68 34.92 21.30 3.74
CA ALA A 68 36.28 21.09 4.24
C ALA A 68 37.34 21.59 3.24
N ARG A 69 37.19 21.28 1.94
CA ARG A 69 38.13 21.69 0.88
C ARG A 69 38.27 23.20 0.73
N PHE A 70 37.18 23.93 0.94
CA PHE A 70 37.13 25.39 0.88
C PHE A 70 37.28 26.06 2.26
N LYS A 71 37.53 25.27 3.31
CA LYS A 71 37.77 25.76 4.69
C LYS A 71 36.66 26.66 5.22
N PHE A 72 35.40 26.40 4.85
CA PHE A 72 34.28 27.09 5.48
C PHE A 72 34.18 26.66 6.95
N GLN A 73 34.03 27.63 7.86
CA GLN A 73 33.99 27.40 9.30
C GLN A 73 32.91 28.23 9.96
N GLY A 74 32.50 27.82 11.16
CA GLY A 74 31.52 28.56 11.96
C GLY A 74 30.17 28.69 11.24
N PRO A 75 29.44 29.81 11.42
CA PRO A 75 28.10 30.01 10.84
C PRO A 75 28.06 29.88 9.31
N ALA A 76 29.14 30.24 8.61
CA ALA A 76 29.22 30.15 7.16
C ALA A 76 29.15 28.70 6.65
N GLU A 77 29.78 27.75 7.35
CA GLU A 77 29.70 26.33 7.03
C GLU A 77 28.25 25.83 7.08
N TYR A 78 27.49 26.24 8.11
CA TYR A 78 26.08 25.82 8.28
C TYR A 78 25.19 26.40 7.20
N LEU A 79 25.35 27.69 6.88
CA LEU A 79 24.54 28.36 5.86
C LEU A 79 24.79 27.75 4.48
N ILE A 80 26.05 27.59 4.09
CA ILE A 80 26.43 27.01 2.78
C ILE A 80 26.02 25.55 2.71
N SER A 81 26.30 24.76 3.74
CA SER A 81 25.91 23.35 3.76
C SER A 81 24.39 23.18 3.70
N GLY A 82 23.62 23.98 4.44
CA GLY A 82 22.16 23.94 4.42
C GLY A 82 21.61 24.31 3.04
N PHE A 83 22.08 25.41 2.47
CA PHE A 83 21.71 25.85 1.12
C PHE A 83 21.99 24.76 0.07
N LEU A 84 23.18 24.15 0.11
CA LEU A 84 23.54 23.08 -0.82
C LEU A 84 22.65 21.85 -0.64
N HIS A 85 22.36 21.41 0.59
CA HIS A 85 21.45 20.27 0.81
C HIS A 85 20.07 20.57 0.22
N THR A 86 19.49 21.73 0.51
CA THR A 86 18.19 22.12 -0.03
C THR A 86 18.21 22.20 -1.56
N GLY A 87 19.26 22.78 -2.15
CA GLY A 87 19.47 22.84 -3.60
C GLY A 87 19.53 21.45 -4.25
N PHE A 88 20.32 20.53 -3.70
CA PHE A 88 20.35 19.14 -4.16
C PHE A 88 19.02 18.41 -3.94
N GLY A 89 18.26 18.77 -2.91
CA GLY A 89 16.92 18.24 -2.68
C GLY A 89 15.93 18.64 -3.78
N PHE A 90 16.01 19.89 -4.28
CA PHE A 90 15.17 20.35 -5.39
C PHE A 90 15.41 19.60 -6.71
N LEU A 91 16.57 18.96 -6.90
CA LEU A 91 16.84 18.18 -8.11
C LEU A 91 15.87 17.00 -8.29
N PHE A 92 15.25 16.51 -7.23
CA PHE A 92 14.25 15.44 -7.33
C PHE A 92 13.05 15.82 -8.21
N GLY A 93 12.56 17.06 -8.12
CA GLY A 93 11.43 17.45 -8.96
C GLY A 93 11.82 17.67 -10.42
N ALA A 94 13.08 17.99 -10.72
CA ALA A 94 13.58 18.00 -12.09
C ALA A 94 13.65 16.56 -12.66
N LEU A 95 14.18 15.61 -11.87
CA LEU A 95 14.28 14.20 -12.28
C LEU A 95 12.91 13.54 -12.49
N LEU A 96 11.92 13.91 -11.68
CA LEU A 96 10.57 13.33 -11.71
C LEU A 96 9.55 14.24 -12.42
N SER A 97 10.01 15.33 -13.04
CA SER A 97 9.15 16.31 -13.73
C SER A 97 7.94 16.77 -12.89
N SER A 98 8.15 17.02 -11.59
CA SER A 98 7.07 17.32 -10.64
C SER A 98 7.50 18.30 -9.56
N SER A 99 6.75 19.40 -9.43
CA SER A 99 6.98 20.43 -8.41
C SER A 99 6.76 19.91 -6.99
N LEU A 100 5.84 18.95 -6.79
CA LEU A 100 5.62 18.32 -5.49
C LEU A 100 6.84 17.52 -5.04
N PHE A 101 7.46 16.76 -5.93
CA PHE A 101 8.70 16.04 -5.63
C PHE A 101 9.88 16.98 -5.38
N SER A 102 9.91 18.16 -6.01
CA SER A 102 10.86 19.22 -5.67
C SER A 102 10.71 19.69 -4.22
N ILE A 103 9.47 19.96 -3.79
CA ILE A 103 9.18 20.41 -2.42
C ILE A 103 9.54 19.31 -1.42
N TYR A 104 9.07 18.08 -1.63
CA TYR A 104 9.38 16.97 -0.73
C TYR A 104 10.87 16.65 -0.68
N GLY A 105 11.57 16.67 -1.82
CA GLY A 105 13.01 16.45 -1.88
C GLY A 105 13.80 17.53 -1.14
N ALA A 106 13.45 18.81 -1.33
CA ALA A 106 14.07 19.92 -0.61
C ALA A 106 13.81 19.86 0.90
N SER A 107 12.57 19.55 1.31
CA SER A 107 12.21 19.37 2.71
C SER A 107 12.94 18.19 3.35
N ALA A 108 13.04 17.05 2.65
CA ALA A 108 13.78 15.88 3.13
C ALA A 108 15.27 16.17 3.28
N ALA A 109 15.88 16.84 2.30
CA ALA A 109 17.29 17.20 2.36
C ALA A 109 17.60 18.21 3.48
N LEU A 110 16.72 19.17 3.71
CA LEU A 110 16.84 20.12 4.83
C LEU A 110 16.70 19.41 6.18
N LEU A 111 15.71 18.53 6.32
CA LEU A 111 15.51 17.74 7.55
C LEU A 111 16.72 16.84 7.83
N TYR A 112 17.22 16.15 6.80
CA TYR A 112 18.45 15.35 6.89
C TYR A 112 19.62 16.19 7.39
N PHE A 113 19.84 17.38 6.82
CA PHE A 113 20.89 18.29 7.24
C PHE A 113 20.74 18.70 8.70
N MET A 114 19.53 19.10 9.12
CA MET A 114 19.26 19.49 10.51
C MET A 114 19.56 18.35 11.48
N ILE A 115 19.13 17.12 11.16
CA ILE A 115 19.40 15.94 11.98
C ILE A 115 20.90 15.63 12.00
N ASP A 116 21.60 15.66 10.87
CA ASP A 116 23.05 15.40 10.80
C ASP A 116 23.85 16.36 11.68
N ARG A 117 23.50 17.65 11.62
CA ARG A 117 24.12 18.69 12.46
C ARG A 117 23.72 18.54 13.92
N GLY A 118 22.45 18.23 14.20
CA GLY A 118 21.96 17.93 15.55
C GLY A 118 22.72 16.77 16.20
N ILE A 119 22.93 15.66 15.48
CA ILE A 119 23.70 14.52 15.97
C ILE A 119 25.18 14.89 16.15
N LYS A 120 25.77 15.68 15.25
CA LYS A 120 27.16 16.16 15.40
C LYS A 120 27.33 16.99 16.69
N LEU A 121 26.35 17.83 17.01
CA LEU A 121 26.40 18.76 18.16
C LEU A 121 26.03 18.09 19.49
N LEU A 122 24.99 17.25 19.50
CA LEU A 122 24.43 16.66 20.71
C LEU A 122 24.91 15.24 20.96
N GLY A 123 25.22 14.48 19.92
CA GLY A 123 25.57 13.05 19.99
C GLY A 123 26.66 12.72 21.03
N PRO A 124 27.80 13.44 21.08
CA PRO A 124 28.85 13.20 22.07
C PRO A 124 28.40 13.40 23.53
N ARG A 125 27.30 14.13 23.76
CA ARG A 125 26.76 14.43 25.09
C ARG A 125 25.68 13.44 25.52
N LEU A 126 25.20 12.59 24.62
CA LEU A 126 24.09 11.67 24.90
C LEU A 126 24.60 10.34 25.46
N ARG A 127 23.93 9.83 26.49
CA ARG A 127 24.18 8.50 27.03
C ARG A 127 23.66 7.43 26.06
N ARG A 128 24.33 6.27 26.01
CA ARG A 128 23.95 5.14 25.13
C ARG A 128 22.46 4.75 25.25
N LYS A 129 21.92 4.71 26.47
CA LYS A 129 20.49 4.40 26.68
C LYS A 129 19.57 5.40 25.97
N VAL A 130 19.90 6.69 26.01
CA VAL A 130 19.14 7.75 25.34
C VAL A 130 19.20 7.58 23.82
N ILE A 131 20.37 7.27 23.27
CA ILE A 131 20.53 7.03 21.83
C ILE A 131 19.65 5.85 21.38
N VAL A 132 19.65 4.74 22.14
CA VAL A 132 18.80 3.58 21.84
C VAL A 132 17.32 3.96 21.90
N SER A 133 16.89 4.70 22.93
CA SER A 133 15.51 5.18 23.04
C SER A 133 15.12 6.10 21.87
N LEU A 134 15.99 7.01 21.45
CA LEU A 134 15.74 7.87 20.29
C LEU A 134 15.62 7.07 19.00
N LEU A 135 16.47 6.06 18.79
CA LEU A 135 16.37 5.19 17.62
C LEU A 135 15.08 4.34 17.62
N ALA A 136 14.56 3.97 18.80
CA ALA A 136 13.29 3.25 18.89
C ALA A 136 12.05 4.16 18.75
N ALA A 137 12.18 5.45 19.04
CA ALA A 137 11.06 6.38 19.14
C ALA A 137 10.18 6.46 17.88
N PRO A 138 10.72 6.53 16.63
CA PRO A 138 9.86 6.60 15.45
C PRO A 138 9.05 5.31 15.20
N LEU A 139 9.61 4.13 15.52
CA LEU A 139 8.91 2.86 15.43
C LEU A 139 7.80 2.77 16.49
N PHE A 140 8.10 3.22 17.72
CA PHE A 140 7.11 3.29 18.78
C PHE A 140 5.97 4.25 18.42
N LEU A 141 6.29 5.41 17.86
CA LEU A 141 5.27 6.37 17.39
C LEU A 141 4.41 5.78 16.27
N MET A 142 5.01 5.06 15.32
CA MET A 142 4.28 4.34 14.27
C MET A 142 3.30 3.32 14.86
N ALA A 143 3.74 2.56 15.87
CA ALA A 143 2.90 1.58 16.57
C ALA A 143 1.77 2.26 17.36
N LEU A 144 2.04 3.39 18.03
CA LEU A 144 1.01 4.17 18.72
C LEU A 144 -0.05 4.72 17.76
N ILE A 145 0.35 5.23 16.59
CA ILE A 145 -0.58 5.68 15.55
C ILE A 145 -1.43 4.50 15.07
N GLY A 146 -0.80 3.37 14.73
CA GLY A 146 -1.52 2.14 14.33
C GLY A 146 -2.51 1.67 15.39
N TRP A 147 -2.10 1.67 16.66
CA TRP A 147 -2.96 1.30 17.78
C TRP A 147 -4.15 2.26 17.95
N SER A 148 -3.91 3.57 17.82
CA SER A 148 -4.97 4.59 17.85
C SER A 148 -6.00 4.37 16.73
N ILE A 149 -5.52 4.10 15.51
CA ILE A 149 -6.39 3.79 14.36
C ILE A 149 -7.19 2.53 14.63
N PHE A 150 -6.55 1.47 15.14
CA PHE A 150 -7.23 0.22 15.46
C PHE A 150 -8.39 0.42 16.46
N LEU A 151 -8.18 1.23 17.50
CA LEU A 151 -9.20 1.50 18.52
C LEU A 151 -10.34 2.41 18.03
N THR A 152 -10.09 3.24 17.02
CA THR A 152 -11.06 4.24 16.54
C THR A 152 -11.73 3.85 15.23
N SER A 153 -11.21 2.86 14.51
CA SER A 153 -11.79 2.39 13.26
C SER A 153 -13.12 1.68 13.54
N PRO A 154 -14.16 1.91 12.72
CA PRO A 154 -15.37 1.12 12.81
C PRO A 154 -15.05 -0.36 12.55
N PRO A 155 -15.79 -1.29 13.17
CA PRO A 155 -15.60 -2.71 12.86
C PRO A 155 -15.86 -2.95 11.38
N GLU A 156 -15.05 -3.80 10.78
CA GLU A 156 -15.31 -4.26 9.43
C GLU A 156 -16.68 -4.95 9.39
N LYS A 157 -17.53 -4.56 8.44
CA LYS A 157 -18.83 -5.19 8.24
C LYS A 157 -18.59 -6.67 7.91
N ASP A 158 -19.48 -7.56 8.35
CA ASP A 158 -19.42 -8.95 7.90
C ASP A 158 -19.60 -9.03 6.37
N PHE A 159 -18.83 -9.91 5.72
CA PHE A 159 -18.99 -10.21 4.30
C PHE A 159 -20.18 -11.14 4.14
N THR A 160 -21.14 -10.79 3.27
CA THR A 160 -22.41 -11.53 3.12
C THR A 160 -22.43 -12.37 1.85
N ALA A 161 -23.34 -13.35 1.80
CA ALA A 161 -23.53 -14.19 0.62
C ALA A 161 -23.88 -13.37 -0.63
N GLU A 162 -24.68 -12.31 -0.47
CA GLU A 162 -25.05 -11.39 -1.54
C GLU A 162 -23.85 -10.57 -2.01
N GLU A 163 -22.97 -10.15 -1.08
CA GLU A 163 -21.72 -9.49 -1.43
C GLU A 163 -20.78 -10.45 -2.20
N ALA A 164 -20.74 -11.74 -1.83
CA ALA A 164 -19.96 -12.76 -2.53
C ALA A 164 -20.47 -12.99 -3.96
N VAL A 165 -21.77 -13.13 -4.16
CA VAL A 165 -22.37 -13.29 -5.49
C VAL A 165 -22.11 -12.07 -6.37
N ARG A 166 -22.30 -10.85 -5.82
CA ARG A 166 -22.00 -9.61 -6.55
C ARG A 166 -20.53 -9.51 -6.92
N PHE A 167 -19.62 -9.87 -6.01
CA PHE A 167 -18.19 -9.87 -6.28
C PHE A 167 -17.84 -10.85 -7.41
N ALA A 168 -18.35 -12.09 -7.35
CA ALA A 168 -18.09 -13.13 -8.33
C ALA A 168 -18.66 -12.82 -9.74
N THR A 169 -19.71 -12.01 -9.80
CA THR A 169 -20.37 -11.61 -11.05
C THR A 169 -20.00 -10.20 -11.52
N SER A 170 -19.09 -9.51 -10.83
CA SER A 170 -18.71 -8.11 -11.13
C SER A 170 -17.76 -7.94 -12.32
N SER A 171 -17.09 -9.02 -12.72
CA SER A 171 -16.19 -9.03 -13.87
C SER A 171 -16.98 -8.98 -15.17
N THR A 172 -16.71 -7.98 -16.01
CA THR A 172 -17.34 -7.85 -17.32
C THR A 172 -16.60 -8.68 -18.38
N GLY A 173 -17.35 -9.31 -19.28
CA GLY A 173 -16.79 -10.08 -20.40
C GLY A 173 -16.20 -11.44 -20.01
N THR A 174 -16.50 -11.95 -18.82
CA THR A 174 -16.14 -13.30 -18.38
C THR A 174 -17.37 -14.22 -18.44
N ILE A 175 -17.16 -15.54 -18.33
CA ILE A 175 -18.26 -16.52 -18.30
C ILE A 175 -19.22 -16.23 -17.13
N THR A 176 -18.73 -15.74 -15.99
CA THR A 176 -19.55 -15.41 -14.82
C THR A 176 -20.43 -14.17 -15.03
N ASP A 177 -20.14 -13.34 -16.03
CA ASP A 177 -20.95 -12.17 -16.38
C ASP A 177 -22.34 -12.57 -16.88
N LEU A 178 -22.44 -13.75 -17.50
CA LEU A 178 -23.65 -14.32 -18.10
C LEU A 178 -24.70 -14.81 -17.09
N PHE A 179 -24.30 -14.92 -15.81
CA PHE A 179 -25.11 -15.47 -14.73
C PHE A 179 -25.86 -14.36 -13.95
N PRO A 180 -26.95 -14.71 -13.25
CA PRO A 180 -27.66 -13.79 -12.36
C PRO A 180 -26.73 -13.08 -11.37
N LYS A 181 -26.88 -11.76 -11.24
CA LYS A 181 -26.11 -10.91 -10.30
C LYS A 181 -26.55 -11.04 -8.83
N GLU A 182 -27.60 -11.79 -8.61
CA GLU A 182 -28.15 -12.17 -7.30
C GLU A 182 -28.38 -13.69 -7.30
N ALA A 183 -28.45 -14.30 -6.12
CA ALA A 183 -28.73 -15.73 -6.03
C ALA A 183 -30.10 -16.05 -6.64
N GLY A 184 -30.15 -17.01 -7.54
CA GLY A 184 -31.36 -17.35 -8.28
C GLY A 184 -31.07 -17.83 -9.70
N THR A 185 -32.12 -17.86 -10.51
CA THR A 185 -32.10 -18.51 -11.82
C THR A 185 -32.68 -17.62 -12.91
N VAL A 186 -32.05 -17.63 -14.09
CA VAL A 186 -32.55 -16.96 -15.30
C VAL A 186 -32.61 -17.94 -16.45
N LYS A 187 -33.66 -17.83 -17.27
CA LYS A 187 -33.82 -18.61 -18.50
C LYS A 187 -33.57 -17.72 -19.70
N VAL A 188 -32.70 -18.17 -20.60
CA VAL A 188 -32.25 -17.43 -21.78
C VAL A 188 -32.22 -18.40 -22.96
N LYS A 189 -32.43 -17.87 -24.17
CA LYS A 189 -32.26 -18.65 -25.41
C LYS A 189 -30.88 -18.36 -26.00
N ALA A 190 -30.08 -19.40 -26.27
CA ALA A 190 -28.78 -19.30 -26.92
C ALA A 190 -28.79 -20.14 -28.21
N GLY A 191 -28.95 -19.47 -29.36
CA GLY A 191 -29.20 -20.16 -30.62
C GLY A 191 -30.49 -20.98 -30.56
N GLU A 192 -30.40 -22.29 -30.77
CA GLU A 192 -31.54 -23.22 -30.70
C GLU A 192 -31.73 -23.88 -29.32
N TYR A 193 -30.91 -23.52 -28.32
CA TYR A 193 -30.98 -24.10 -26.97
C TYR A 193 -31.77 -23.21 -26.01
N GLU A 194 -32.59 -23.85 -25.18
CA GLU A 194 -33.11 -23.27 -23.95
C GLU A 194 -32.07 -23.45 -22.85
N VAL A 195 -31.55 -22.34 -22.34
CA VAL A 195 -30.47 -22.32 -21.34
C VAL A 195 -31.01 -21.76 -20.03
N GLU A 196 -30.76 -22.46 -18.95
CA GLU A 196 -31.07 -22.06 -17.58
C GLU A 196 -29.76 -21.83 -16.83
N ARG A 197 -29.54 -20.60 -16.38
CA ARG A 197 -28.36 -20.21 -15.61
C ARG A 197 -28.77 -19.93 -14.18
N GLU A 198 -28.14 -20.61 -13.25
CA GLU A 198 -28.37 -20.49 -11.82
C GLU A 198 -27.09 -20.01 -11.13
N THR A 199 -27.23 -18.98 -10.30
CA THR A 199 -26.21 -18.58 -9.34
C THR A 199 -26.66 -19.02 -7.97
N ALA A 200 -25.92 -19.94 -7.36
CA ALA A 200 -26.20 -20.43 -6.02
C ALA A 200 -25.00 -20.19 -5.11
N VAL A 201 -25.26 -19.96 -3.83
CA VAL A 201 -24.24 -19.57 -2.85
C VAL A 201 -24.40 -20.35 -1.56
N TRP A 202 -23.30 -20.91 -1.07
CA TRP A 202 -23.24 -21.64 0.20
C TRP A 202 -22.16 -21.05 1.10
N PRO A 203 -22.40 -21.00 2.43
CA PRO A 203 -21.35 -20.64 3.37
C PRO A 203 -20.27 -21.74 3.37
N SER A 204 -19.01 -21.33 3.33
CA SER A 204 -17.90 -22.25 3.56
C SER A 204 -17.71 -22.51 5.06
N ALA A 205 -16.78 -23.41 5.42
CA ALA A 205 -16.40 -23.66 6.80
C ALA A 205 -15.70 -22.45 7.44
N GLU A 206 -15.08 -21.59 6.65
CA GLU A 206 -14.41 -20.37 7.10
C GLU A 206 -15.37 -19.16 7.12
N LYS A 207 -15.40 -18.43 8.23
CA LYS A 207 -16.25 -17.24 8.37
C LYS A 207 -15.83 -16.17 7.34
N GLY A 208 -16.78 -15.67 6.56
CA GLY A 208 -16.51 -14.66 5.54
C GLY A 208 -16.00 -15.24 4.22
N THR A 209 -16.11 -16.55 4.05
CA THR A 209 -15.83 -17.27 2.82
C THR A 209 -17.11 -17.95 2.33
N TYR A 210 -17.41 -17.81 1.04
CA TYR A 210 -18.59 -18.39 0.40
C TYR A 210 -18.19 -19.19 -0.82
N GLU A 211 -18.88 -20.30 -1.07
CA GLU A 211 -18.79 -21.02 -2.32
C GLU A 211 -19.91 -20.54 -3.24
N VAL A 212 -19.54 -19.92 -4.36
CA VAL A 212 -20.48 -19.48 -5.41
C VAL A 212 -20.41 -20.47 -6.55
N HIS A 213 -21.55 -21.08 -6.87
CA HIS A 213 -21.66 -22.02 -7.98
C HIS A 213 -22.44 -21.36 -9.10
N PHE A 214 -21.86 -21.43 -10.29
CA PHE A 214 -22.48 -21.03 -11.53
C PHE A 214 -22.88 -22.30 -12.27
N ILE A 215 -24.19 -22.57 -12.31
CA ILE A 215 -24.74 -23.79 -12.90
C ILE A 215 -25.47 -23.42 -14.19
N GLU A 216 -24.99 -23.90 -15.33
CA GLU A 216 -25.65 -23.73 -16.62
C GLU A 216 -26.22 -25.08 -17.06
N ARG A 217 -27.53 -25.11 -17.32
CA ARG A 217 -28.24 -26.27 -17.86
C ARG A 217 -28.79 -25.89 -19.22
N TRP A 218 -28.65 -26.75 -20.21
CA TRP A 218 -29.22 -26.51 -21.54
C TRP A 218 -30.06 -27.69 -22.02
N ARG A 219 -31.05 -27.37 -22.85
CA ARG A 219 -31.90 -28.33 -23.53
C ARG A 219 -32.12 -27.91 -24.98
N GLY A 220 -31.84 -28.83 -25.91
CA GLY A 220 -32.01 -28.65 -27.34
C GLY A 220 -31.82 -29.98 -28.06
N MET A 221 -30.96 -30.02 -29.09
CA MET A 221 -30.55 -31.27 -29.75
C MET A 221 -29.87 -32.24 -28.77
N GLU A 222 -29.15 -31.68 -27.80
CA GLU A 222 -28.54 -32.40 -26.69
C GLU A 222 -28.87 -31.67 -25.39
N ALA A 223 -28.84 -32.38 -24.27
CA ALA A 223 -29.04 -31.81 -22.95
C ALA A 223 -27.80 -32.06 -22.10
N GLY A 224 -27.43 -31.08 -21.29
CA GLY A 224 -26.28 -31.17 -20.41
C GLY A 224 -26.32 -30.12 -19.32
N GLU A 225 -25.37 -30.25 -18.40
CA GLU A 225 -25.13 -29.33 -17.29
C GLU A 225 -23.63 -29.08 -17.20
N CYS A 226 -23.24 -27.83 -16.94
CA CYS A 226 -21.92 -27.48 -16.49
C CYS A 226 -22.01 -26.68 -15.18
N ARG A 227 -21.03 -26.84 -14.30
CA ARG A 227 -20.98 -26.17 -13.01
C ARG A 227 -19.58 -25.66 -12.75
N ASP A 228 -19.44 -24.36 -12.58
CA ASP A 228 -18.20 -23.75 -12.13
C ASP A 228 -18.31 -23.35 -10.66
N ILE A 229 -17.34 -23.75 -9.85
CA ILE A 229 -17.35 -23.53 -8.39
C ILE A 229 -16.21 -22.59 -8.03
N TYR A 230 -16.56 -21.50 -7.34
CA TYR A 230 -15.60 -20.50 -6.88
C TYR A 230 -15.69 -20.33 -5.37
N GLU A 231 -14.55 -20.33 -4.71
CA GLU A 231 -14.43 -19.85 -3.33
C GLU A 231 -14.18 -18.34 -3.36
N VAL A 232 -15.06 -17.62 -2.69
CA VAL A 232 -15.12 -16.16 -2.74
C VAL A 232 -14.96 -15.61 -1.33
N THR A 233 -13.98 -14.73 -1.19
CA THR A 233 -13.78 -13.88 0.00
C THR A 233 -14.02 -12.42 -0.39
N ARG A 234 -13.96 -11.50 0.59
CA ARG A 234 -14.12 -10.07 0.31
C ARG A 234 -13.12 -9.50 -0.70
N SER A 235 -11.93 -10.11 -0.83
CA SER A 235 -10.83 -9.59 -1.66
C SER A 235 -10.31 -10.56 -2.72
N SER A 236 -10.84 -11.79 -2.79
CA SER A 236 -10.37 -12.81 -3.72
C SER A 236 -11.49 -13.72 -4.21
N MET A 237 -11.28 -14.27 -5.41
CA MET A 237 -12.10 -15.32 -5.99
C MET A 237 -11.15 -16.38 -6.54
N THR A 238 -11.31 -17.62 -6.08
CA THR A 238 -10.44 -18.75 -6.45
C THR A 238 -11.30 -19.87 -7.03
N ALA A 239 -10.96 -20.35 -8.23
CA ALA A 239 -11.63 -21.50 -8.82
C ALA A 239 -11.33 -22.76 -8.00
N LYS A 240 -12.37 -23.45 -7.53
CA LYS A 240 -12.25 -24.75 -6.83
C LYS A 240 -12.34 -25.92 -7.79
N GLY A 241 -13.09 -25.76 -8.87
CA GLY A 241 -13.27 -26.78 -9.88
C GLY A 241 -14.37 -26.43 -10.86
N SER A 242 -14.48 -27.28 -11.88
CA SER A 242 -15.56 -27.29 -12.83
C SER A 242 -16.04 -28.74 -12.99
N GLU A 243 -17.35 -28.93 -13.06
CA GLU A 243 -18.01 -30.23 -13.22
C GLU A 243 -18.94 -30.20 -14.43
N GLY A 244 -19.18 -31.37 -15.03
CA GLY A 244 -20.12 -31.54 -16.14
C GLY A 244 -19.45 -31.44 -17.51
N THR A 245 -20.26 -31.08 -18.51
CA THR A 245 -19.86 -31.05 -19.93
C THR A 245 -19.73 -29.62 -20.43
N GLU A 246 -18.93 -29.36 -21.47
CA GLU A 246 -18.95 -28.03 -22.10
C GLU A 246 -20.23 -27.86 -22.94
N PRO A 247 -20.86 -26.66 -22.93
CA PRO A 247 -22.03 -26.40 -23.73
C PRO A 247 -21.69 -26.44 -25.22
N PRO A 248 -22.57 -27.00 -26.08
CA PRO A 248 -22.33 -27.17 -27.51
C PRO A 248 -22.53 -25.89 -28.33
N TYR A 249 -22.57 -24.72 -27.69
CA TYR A 249 -22.82 -23.42 -28.31
C TYR A 249 -21.81 -22.35 -27.85
N PRO A 250 -21.57 -21.30 -28.67
CA PRO A 250 -20.73 -20.17 -28.27
C PRO A 250 -21.33 -19.42 -27.07
N ARG A 251 -20.47 -19.02 -26.13
CA ARG A 251 -20.84 -18.22 -24.95
C ARG A 251 -20.57 -16.74 -25.16
#